data_AF-A0A2V8LLA9-F1
#
_entry.id   AF-A0A2V8LLA9-F1
#
_cell.length_a   1.000
_cell.length_b   1.000
_cell.length_c   1.000
_cell.angle_alpha   90.00
_cell.angle_beta   90.00
_cell.angle_gamma   90.00
#
_symmetry.space_group_name_H-M   'P 1'
#
loop_
_entity.id
_entity.type
_entity.pdbx_description
1 polymer ?
#
loop_
_entity_poly.entity_id
_entity_poly.type
_entity_poly.pdbx_seq_one_letter_code
_entity_poly.pdbx_strand_id
1 'polypeptide(L)'
;MAVLERSYKRYEGALSPEWSRFLIIPRHAVRNIFRSKLFTGFYALSFVWPLVCAILIYLHHNAEALSIMKLNVLDVLPIDASFFQAFVAVQATVGFFLAMLVGPQQVSRDLTNNGLPLYLCRPFSRSEYVVGKMSIVIILLSTITWVPGLILFLLQSYLEGWAWFSDNLPIASAIFLGSLVWILLLAFATIVNQMIETHWGNLISLNALIQNVWAGLFGTFVRQVGQVTEMRRGVVVREALLTEPPLWASWFMLFLICAFCLWLLSRKVKAYEVVK
;
A
#
# COMPACT_ATOMS: atom_id res chain seq x y z
N MET A 1 -52.29 -6.77 -2.25
CA MET A 1 -51.93 -8.17 -1.97
C MET A 1 -51.20 -8.20 -0.63
N ALA A 2 -51.80 -8.83 0.39
CA ALA A 2 -51.39 -8.70 1.79
C ALA A 2 -50.07 -9.44 2.08
N VAL A 3 -49.23 -8.82 2.92
CA VAL A 3 -47.88 -9.29 3.27
C VAL A 3 -47.87 -10.60 4.09
N LEU A 4 -49.04 -11.14 4.44
CA LEU A 4 -49.24 -12.36 5.25
C LEU A 4 -48.85 -13.68 4.57
N GLU A 5 -48.77 -13.75 3.24
CA GLU A 5 -48.52 -15.02 2.52
C GLU A 5 -47.04 -15.31 2.22
N ARG A 6 -46.11 -14.47 2.65
CA ARG A 6 -44.67 -14.73 2.44
C ARG A 6 -44.14 -15.76 3.43
N SER A 7 -44.50 -17.02 3.19
CA SER A 7 -43.84 -18.17 3.80
C SER A 7 -42.34 -18.13 3.49
N TYR A 8 -41.52 -18.34 4.52
CA TYR A 8 -40.06 -18.30 4.41
C TYR A 8 -39.59 -19.43 3.48
N LYS A 9 -39.15 -19.08 2.28
CA LYS A 9 -38.54 -20.05 1.36
C LYS A 9 -37.10 -20.29 1.75
N ARG A 10 -36.70 -21.56 1.85
CA ARG A 10 -35.30 -21.94 2.09
C ARG A 10 -34.46 -21.42 0.93
N TYR A 11 -33.26 -20.92 1.23
CA TYR A 11 -32.33 -20.49 0.20
C TYR A 11 -31.83 -21.72 -0.58
N GLU A 12 -32.17 -21.80 -1.86
CA GLU A 12 -31.76 -22.90 -2.76
C GLU A 12 -30.57 -22.53 -3.67
N GLY A 13 -30.02 -21.32 -3.52
CA GLY A 13 -28.86 -20.88 -4.30
C GLY A 13 -27.56 -21.53 -3.85
N ALA A 14 -26.53 -21.45 -4.71
CA ALA A 14 -25.20 -21.93 -4.39
C ALA A 14 -24.62 -21.17 -3.18
N LEU A 15 -24.12 -21.92 -2.20
CA LEU A 15 -23.45 -21.37 -1.03
C LEU A 15 -22.07 -20.85 -1.44
N SER A 16 -21.71 -19.66 -0.96
CA SER A 16 -20.35 -19.13 -1.15
C SER A 16 -19.36 -19.93 -0.30
N PRO A 17 -18.25 -20.42 -0.88
CA PRO A 17 -17.26 -21.15 -0.10
C PRO A 17 -16.56 -20.25 0.91
N GLU A 18 -16.24 -20.81 2.08
CA GLU A 18 -15.71 -20.09 3.24
C GLU A 18 -14.45 -19.28 2.90
N TRP A 19 -13.53 -19.88 2.14
CA TRP A 19 -12.26 -19.23 1.75
C TRP A 19 -12.43 -17.98 0.87
N SER A 20 -13.56 -17.82 0.18
CA SER A 20 -13.79 -16.66 -0.72
C SER A 20 -14.77 -15.64 -0.15
N ARG A 21 -15.49 -15.98 0.94
CA ARG A 21 -16.65 -15.17 1.36
C ARG A 21 -16.26 -13.76 1.78
N PHE A 22 -15.03 -13.57 2.28
CA PHE A 22 -14.52 -12.27 2.67
C PHE A 22 -14.42 -11.31 1.48
N LEU A 23 -14.30 -11.82 0.24
CA LEU A 23 -14.24 -11.03 -1.00
C LEU A 23 -15.58 -10.40 -1.40
N ILE A 24 -16.68 -10.76 -0.74
CA ILE A 24 -17.99 -10.13 -0.98
C ILE A 24 -17.96 -8.65 -0.54
N ILE A 25 -17.30 -8.36 0.59
CA ILE A 25 -17.16 -6.98 1.10
C ILE A 25 -16.41 -6.08 0.11
N PRO A 26 -15.18 -6.41 -0.34
CA PRO A 26 -14.45 -5.57 -1.27
C PRO A 26 -15.16 -5.41 -2.61
N ARG A 27 -15.85 -6.44 -3.11
CA ARG A 27 -16.60 -6.33 -4.38
C ARG A 27 -17.61 -5.18 -4.38
N HIS A 28 -18.33 -5.01 -3.28
CA HIS A 28 -19.30 -3.91 -3.16
C HIS A 28 -18.65 -2.59 -2.74
N ALA A 29 -17.66 -2.64 -1.85
CA ALA A 29 -16.99 -1.44 -1.36
C ALA A 29 -16.18 -0.74 -2.46
N VAL A 30 -15.42 -1.48 -3.27
CA VAL A 30 -14.63 -0.93 -4.38
C VAL A 30 -15.56 -0.22 -5.37
N ARG A 31 -16.70 -0.82 -5.73
CA ARG A 31 -17.70 -0.17 -6.59
C ARG A 31 -18.18 1.16 -6.01
N ASN A 32 -18.43 1.22 -4.71
CA ASN A 32 -18.87 2.44 -4.05
C ASN A 32 -17.78 3.51 -4.00
N ILE A 33 -16.52 3.12 -3.77
CA ILE A 33 -15.36 4.02 -3.77
C ILE A 33 -15.20 4.70 -5.14
N PHE A 34 -15.29 3.93 -6.23
CA PHE A 34 -15.19 4.44 -7.60
C PHE A 34 -16.42 5.25 -8.07
N ARG A 35 -17.49 5.37 -7.27
CA ARG A 35 -18.57 6.33 -7.57
C ARG A 35 -18.14 7.78 -7.37
N SER A 36 -17.12 8.04 -6.56
CA SER A 36 -16.59 9.38 -6.35
C SER A 36 -15.68 9.79 -7.51
N LYS A 37 -16.06 10.86 -8.24
CA LYS A 37 -15.24 11.39 -9.35
C LYS A 37 -13.85 11.83 -8.89
N LEU A 38 -13.73 12.36 -7.66
CA LEU A 38 -12.44 12.78 -7.09
C LEU A 38 -11.53 11.58 -6.83
N PHE A 39 -12.07 10.50 -6.24
CA PHE A 39 -11.29 9.29 -6.01
C PHE A 39 -10.84 8.67 -7.34
N THR A 40 -11.77 8.52 -8.28
CA THR A 40 -11.47 7.94 -9.59
C THR A 40 -10.45 8.76 -10.37
N GLY A 41 -10.53 10.10 -10.31
CA GLY A 41 -9.54 10.99 -10.92
C GLY A 41 -8.16 10.86 -10.28
N PHE A 42 -8.08 10.84 -8.95
CA PHE A 42 -6.81 10.68 -8.23
C PHE A 42 -6.19 9.29 -8.45
N TYR A 43 -7.01 8.24 -8.47
CA TYR A 43 -6.59 6.88 -8.81
C TYR A 43 -6.13 6.75 -10.28
N ALA A 44 -6.73 7.49 -11.21
CA ALA A 44 -6.24 7.55 -12.59
C ALA A 44 -4.88 8.29 -12.66
N LEU A 45 -4.74 9.39 -11.91
CA LEU A 45 -3.50 10.18 -11.84
C LEU A 45 -2.31 9.37 -11.32
N SER A 46 -2.53 8.38 -10.44
CA SER A 46 -1.43 7.54 -9.95
C SER A 46 -0.75 6.72 -11.05
N PHE A 47 -1.41 6.52 -12.20
CA PHE A 47 -0.83 5.86 -13.38
C PHE A 47 -0.04 6.81 -14.29
N VAL A 48 -0.02 8.11 -14.02
CA VAL A 48 0.83 9.06 -14.79
C VAL A 48 2.31 8.76 -14.56
N TRP A 49 2.73 8.56 -13.31
CA TRP A 49 4.14 8.28 -13.00
C TRP A 49 4.68 6.98 -13.63
N PRO A 50 3.99 5.81 -13.53
CA PRO A 50 4.38 4.60 -14.24
C PRO A 50 4.44 4.79 -15.76
N LEU A 51 3.53 5.57 -16.33
CA LEU A 51 3.53 5.86 -17.76
C LEU A 51 4.77 6.70 -18.14
N VAL A 52 5.11 7.71 -17.34
CA VAL A 52 6.35 8.49 -17.52
C VAL A 52 7.57 7.57 -17.43
N CYS A 53 7.66 6.69 -16.42
CA CYS A 53 8.75 5.72 -16.31
C CYS A 53 8.83 4.77 -17.51
N ALA A 54 7.70 4.31 -18.04
CA ALA A 54 7.68 3.47 -19.26
C ALA A 54 8.21 4.22 -20.48
N ILE A 55 7.84 5.50 -20.64
CA ILE A 55 8.37 6.36 -21.71
C ILE A 55 9.88 6.55 -21.54
N LEU A 56 10.36 6.80 -20.31
CA LEU A 56 11.79 6.96 -20.04
C LEU A 56 12.58 5.69 -20.39
N ILE A 57 12.07 4.51 -20.02
CA ILE A 57 12.67 3.21 -20.38
C ILE A 57 12.76 3.05 -21.90
N TYR A 58 11.67 3.36 -22.61
CA TYR A 58 11.63 3.26 -24.07
C TYR A 58 12.60 4.23 -24.76
N LEU A 59 12.67 5.48 -24.29
CA LEU A 59 13.57 6.49 -24.83
C LEU A 59 15.03 6.15 -24.61
N HIS A 60 15.38 5.51 -23.48
CA HIS A 60 16.76 5.10 -23.18
C HIS A 60 17.31 4.12 -24.22
N HIS A 61 16.47 3.23 -24.76
CA HIS A 61 16.87 2.23 -25.77
C HIS A 61 16.79 2.74 -27.21
N ASN A 62 16.12 3.88 -27.45
CA ASN A 62 15.90 4.38 -28.81
C ASN A 62 16.91 5.50 -29.15
N ALA A 63 17.97 5.12 -29.87
CA ALA A 63 19.06 6.02 -30.28
C ALA A 63 18.61 7.17 -31.20
N GLU A 64 17.56 7.01 -32.00
CA GLU A 64 17.05 8.09 -32.87
C GLU A 64 16.29 9.16 -32.08
N ALA A 65 15.50 8.74 -31.07
CA ALA A 65 14.76 9.68 -30.22
C ALA A 65 15.71 10.57 -29.37
N LEU A 66 16.86 10.02 -28.99
CA LEU A 66 17.90 10.72 -28.24
C LEU A 66 18.56 11.86 -29.03
N SER A 67 18.72 11.66 -30.34
CA SER A 67 19.30 12.66 -31.25
C SER A 67 18.44 13.92 -31.40
N ILE A 68 17.11 13.79 -31.26
CA ILE A 68 16.15 14.90 -31.35
C ILE A 68 16.16 15.76 -30.08
N MET A 69 16.41 15.15 -28.92
CA MET A 69 16.38 15.84 -27.61
C MET A 69 17.69 16.52 -27.22
N LYS A 70 18.80 16.33 -27.95
CA LYS A 70 20.16 16.86 -27.65
C LYS A 70 20.63 16.66 -26.20
N LEU A 71 20.05 15.68 -25.49
CA LEU A 71 20.39 15.33 -24.12
C LEU A 71 21.09 13.99 -24.16
N ASN A 72 22.29 13.89 -23.57
CA ASN A 72 22.96 12.62 -23.29
C ASN A 72 22.19 11.90 -22.16
N VAL A 73 21.00 11.37 -22.44
CA VAL A 73 20.17 10.66 -21.45
C VAL A 73 20.84 9.36 -20.96
N LEU A 74 21.74 8.79 -21.77
CA LEU A 74 22.51 7.59 -21.45
C LEU A 74 23.38 7.75 -20.19
N ASP A 75 23.95 8.93 -19.93
CA ASP A 75 24.76 9.20 -18.73
C ASP A 75 23.92 9.73 -17.54
N VAL A 76 22.70 10.20 -17.80
CA VAL A 76 21.89 10.93 -16.79
C VAL A 76 20.85 10.03 -16.11
N LEU A 77 20.41 8.94 -16.75
CA LEU A 77 19.39 8.02 -16.23
C LEU A 77 19.75 6.54 -16.51
N PRO A 78 20.65 5.94 -15.73
CA PRO A 78 20.85 4.49 -15.76
C PRO A 78 19.61 3.78 -15.21
N ILE A 79 19.09 2.79 -15.95
CA ILE A 79 17.91 2.00 -15.56
C ILE A 79 18.36 0.84 -14.66
N ASP A 80 18.83 1.21 -13.47
CA ASP A 80 19.35 0.28 -12.47
C ASP A 80 18.36 0.09 -11.30
N ALA A 81 18.77 -0.63 -10.26
CA ALA A 81 18.00 -0.80 -9.04
C ALA A 81 17.54 0.54 -8.40
N SER A 82 18.33 1.61 -8.54
CA SER A 82 18.00 2.95 -8.05
C SER A 82 16.79 3.55 -8.77
N PHE A 83 16.66 3.33 -10.08
CA PHE A 83 15.50 3.76 -10.87
C PHE A 83 14.23 3.07 -10.37
N PHE A 84 14.28 1.75 -10.18
CA PHE A 84 13.14 0.99 -9.67
C PHE A 84 12.81 1.36 -8.21
N GLN A 85 13.82 1.58 -7.37
CA GLN A 85 13.60 2.04 -5.99
C GLN A 85 12.89 3.42 -5.97
N ALA A 86 13.33 4.37 -6.81
CA ALA A 86 12.69 5.68 -6.93
C ALA A 86 11.24 5.54 -7.42
N PHE A 87 11.00 4.67 -8.41
CA PHE A 87 9.65 4.36 -8.88
C PHE A 87 8.75 3.86 -7.75
N VAL A 88 9.20 2.84 -7.02
CA VAL A 88 8.41 2.25 -5.94
C VAL A 88 8.20 3.33 -4.86
N ALA A 89 9.15 4.24 -4.61
CA ALA A 89 9.07 5.22 -3.51
C ALA A 89 8.00 6.30 -3.78
N VAL A 90 7.97 6.78 -5.03
CA VAL A 90 6.91 7.68 -5.49
C VAL A 90 5.56 6.98 -5.41
N GLN A 91 5.46 5.73 -5.90
CA GLN A 91 4.21 4.97 -5.84
C GLN A 91 3.75 4.66 -4.41
N ALA A 92 4.66 4.40 -3.47
CA ALA A 92 4.33 4.22 -2.06
C ALA A 92 3.74 5.49 -1.46
N THR A 93 4.32 6.65 -1.79
CA THR A 93 3.83 7.96 -1.33
C THR A 93 2.43 8.24 -1.86
N VAL A 94 2.20 8.01 -3.16
CA VAL A 94 0.87 8.15 -3.76
C VAL A 94 -0.13 7.14 -3.16
N GLY A 95 0.30 5.90 -2.96
CA GLY A 95 -0.49 4.85 -2.32
C GLY A 95 -0.88 5.18 -0.88
N PHE A 96 -0.01 5.85 -0.13
CA PHE A 96 -0.32 6.35 1.21
C PHE A 96 -1.45 7.39 1.19
N PHE A 97 -1.41 8.37 0.28
CA PHE A 97 -2.51 9.33 0.14
C PHE A 97 -3.83 8.66 -0.27
N LEU A 98 -3.78 7.66 -1.17
CA LEU A 98 -4.96 6.87 -1.53
C LEU A 98 -5.51 6.08 -0.33
N ALA A 99 -4.64 5.45 0.45
CA ALA A 99 -5.01 4.74 1.67
C ALA A 99 -5.64 5.68 2.71
N MET A 100 -5.11 6.90 2.83
CA MET A 100 -5.65 7.94 3.72
C MET A 100 -7.03 8.43 3.27
N LEU A 101 -7.30 8.51 1.96
CA LEU A 101 -8.59 8.92 1.44
C LEU A 101 -9.69 7.84 1.65
N VAL A 102 -9.30 6.56 1.53
CA VAL A 102 -10.22 5.43 1.60
C VAL A 102 -10.42 4.93 3.03
N GLY A 103 -9.33 4.85 3.82
CA GLY A 103 -9.29 4.27 5.16
C GLY A 103 -10.40 4.75 6.11
N PRO A 104 -10.63 6.07 6.23
CA PRO A 104 -11.71 6.66 7.03
C PRO A 104 -13.09 6.10 6.76
N GLN A 105 -13.43 5.81 5.52
CA GLN A 105 -14.81 5.45 5.17
C GLN A 105 -15.10 3.95 5.32
N GLN A 106 -14.06 3.15 5.52
CA GLN A 106 -14.13 1.68 5.47
C GLN A 106 -14.82 1.07 6.68
N VAL A 107 -14.50 1.55 7.89
CA VAL A 107 -14.96 0.97 9.16
C VAL A 107 -15.86 1.94 9.93
N SER A 108 -15.60 3.25 9.89
CA SER A 108 -16.42 4.25 10.58
C SER A 108 -17.90 4.15 10.19
N ARG A 109 -18.21 4.00 8.89
CA ARG A 109 -19.59 3.87 8.40
C ARG A 109 -20.33 2.67 8.97
N ASP A 110 -19.63 1.57 9.22
CA ASP A 110 -20.24 0.37 9.78
C ASP A 110 -20.41 0.49 11.31
N LEU A 111 -19.54 1.23 11.98
CA LEU A 111 -19.67 1.55 13.40
C LEU A 111 -20.79 2.57 13.66
N THR A 112 -20.80 3.69 12.94
CA THR A 112 -21.80 4.77 13.10
C THR A 112 -23.22 4.29 12.78
N ASN A 113 -23.38 3.39 11.81
CA ASN A 113 -24.69 2.86 11.40
C ASN A 113 -25.06 1.55 12.11
N ASN A 114 -24.30 1.09 13.10
CA ASN A 114 -24.51 -0.22 13.75
C ASN A 114 -24.65 -1.38 12.75
N GLY A 115 -23.82 -1.40 11.71
CA GLY A 115 -23.84 -2.40 10.64
C GLY A 115 -23.19 -3.74 11.04
N LEU A 116 -22.32 -3.75 12.04
CA LEU A 116 -21.57 -4.93 12.51
C LEU A 116 -22.47 -6.14 12.86
N PRO A 117 -23.58 -5.99 13.62
CA PRO A 117 -24.52 -7.08 13.87
C PRO A 117 -25.06 -7.72 12.57
N LEU A 118 -25.34 -6.93 11.53
CA LEU A 118 -25.86 -7.46 10.26
C LEU A 118 -24.86 -8.37 9.54
N TYR A 119 -23.56 -8.11 9.69
CA TYR A 119 -22.51 -8.99 9.17
C TYR A 119 -22.37 -10.25 10.03
N LEU A 120 -22.34 -10.10 11.36
CA LEU A 120 -22.06 -11.19 12.30
C LEU A 120 -23.25 -12.11 12.57
N CYS A 121 -24.49 -11.72 12.23
CA CYS A 121 -25.65 -12.60 12.26
C CYS A 121 -25.69 -13.61 11.10
N ARG A 122 -24.86 -13.40 10.07
CA ARG A 122 -24.59 -14.41 9.03
C ARG A 122 -23.47 -15.33 9.53
N PRO A 123 -23.21 -16.49 8.90
CA PRO A 123 -22.12 -17.38 9.34
C PRO A 123 -20.71 -16.79 9.10
N PHE A 124 -20.51 -15.49 9.25
CA PHE A 124 -19.33 -14.71 8.92
C PHE A 124 -18.57 -14.33 10.19
N SER A 125 -17.30 -14.69 10.27
CA SER A 125 -16.46 -14.49 11.45
C SER A 125 -15.91 -13.06 11.56
N ARG A 126 -15.44 -12.71 12.76
CA ARG A 126 -14.80 -11.41 13.03
C ARG A 126 -13.49 -11.23 12.24
N SER A 127 -12.72 -12.30 12.05
CA SER A 127 -11.48 -12.27 11.26
C SER A 127 -11.78 -12.09 9.77
N GLU A 128 -12.76 -12.79 9.22
CA GLU A 128 -13.20 -12.60 7.83
C GLU A 128 -13.70 -11.18 7.57
N TYR A 129 -14.35 -10.55 8.55
CA TYR A 129 -14.72 -9.13 8.47
C TYR A 129 -13.51 -8.22 8.32
N VAL A 130 -12.52 -8.40 9.19
CA VAL A 130 -11.33 -7.55 9.20
C VAL A 130 -10.49 -7.77 7.96
N VAL A 131 -10.26 -9.04 7.56
CA VAL A 131 -9.58 -9.38 6.31
C VAL A 131 -10.34 -8.84 5.10
N GLY A 132 -11.68 -8.95 5.09
CA GLY A 132 -12.52 -8.37 4.05
C GLY A 132 -12.36 -6.85 3.93
N LYS A 133 -12.29 -6.12 5.04
CA LYS A 133 -12.04 -4.67 5.03
C LYS A 133 -10.61 -4.31 4.63
N MET A 134 -9.60 -5.03 5.11
CA MET A 134 -8.20 -4.83 4.71
C MET A 134 -8.01 -5.08 3.21
N SER A 135 -8.65 -6.11 2.68
CA SER A 135 -8.51 -6.53 1.27
C SER A 135 -8.85 -5.41 0.29
N ILE A 136 -9.71 -4.46 0.68
CA ILE A 136 -10.07 -3.32 -0.17
C ILE A 136 -8.86 -2.43 -0.42
N VAL A 137 -8.14 -2.06 0.63
CA VAL A 137 -6.91 -1.26 0.52
C VAL A 137 -5.83 -2.09 -0.17
N ILE A 138 -5.70 -3.37 0.17
CA ILE A 138 -4.69 -4.26 -0.43
C ILE A 138 -4.86 -4.38 -1.94
N ILE A 139 -6.09 -4.62 -2.41
CA ILE A 139 -6.40 -4.76 -3.84
C ILE A 139 -6.16 -3.44 -4.57
N LEU A 140 -6.66 -2.32 -4.03
CA LEU A 140 -6.52 -1.00 -4.66
C LEU A 140 -5.06 -0.53 -4.75
N LEU A 141 -4.26 -0.80 -3.72
CA LEU A 141 -2.85 -0.41 -3.75
C LEU A 141 -2.00 -1.38 -4.57
N SER A 142 -2.38 -2.66 -4.64
CA SER A 142 -1.66 -3.65 -5.46
C SER A 142 -1.67 -3.27 -6.94
N THR A 143 -2.80 -2.81 -7.45
CA THR A 143 -2.99 -2.44 -8.85
C THR A 143 -2.19 -1.20 -9.29
N ILE A 144 -1.74 -0.37 -8.35
CA ILE A 144 -0.99 0.87 -8.65
C ILE A 144 0.50 0.79 -8.27
N THR A 145 0.91 -0.18 -7.46
CA THR A 145 2.29 -0.25 -6.92
C THR A 145 3.11 -1.32 -7.63
N TRP A 146 3.01 -2.58 -7.21
CA TRP A 146 3.83 -3.67 -7.72
C TRP A 146 3.39 -4.14 -9.10
N VAL A 147 2.10 -4.08 -9.44
CA VAL A 147 1.63 -4.45 -10.78
C VAL A 147 2.31 -3.61 -11.86
N PRO A 148 2.20 -2.26 -11.84
CA PRO A 148 2.93 -1.44 -12.82
C PRO A 148 4.45 -1.54 -12.65
N GLY A 149 4.98 -1.71 -11.43
CA GLY A 149 6.42 -1.92 -11.22
C GLY A 149 6.97 -3.16 -11.92
N LEU A 150 6.26 -4.29 -11.82
CA LEU A 150 6.64 -5.52 -12.53
C LEU A 150 6.43 -5.38 -14.04
N ILE A 151 5.42 -4.65 -14.51
CA ILE A 151 5.26 -4.35 -15.93
C ILE A 151 6.46 -3.55 -16.45
N LEU A 152 6.95 -2.56 -15.71
CA LEU A 152 8.15 -1.81 -16.08
C LEU A 152 9.41 -2.68 -16.09
N PHE A 153 9.54 -3.59 -15.11
CA PHE A 153 10.64 -4.55 -15.08
C PHE A 153 10.63 -5.49 -16.30
N LEU A 154 9.44 -5.99 -16.67
CA LEU A 154 9.27 -6.82 -17.87
C LEU A 154 9.54 -6.04 -19.15
N LEU A 155 9.15 -4.75 -19.21
CA LEU A 155 9.48 -3.88 -20.34
C LEU A 155 10.99 -3.70 -20.49
N GLN A 156 11.70 -3.42 -19.40
CA GLN A 156 13.16 -3.31 -19.41
C GLN A 156 13.83 -4.62 -19.84
N SER A 157 13.38 -5.74 -19.27
CA SER A 157 13.85 -7.07 -19.65
C SER A 157 13.61 -7.41 -21.12
N TYR A 158 12.50 -6.94 -21.69
CA TYR A 158 12.19 -7.15 -23.11
C TYR A 158 13.15 -6.38 -24.03
N LEU A 159 13.57 -5.17 -23.63
CA LEU A 159 14.45 -4.31 -24.43
C LEU A 159 15.94 -4.70 -24.31
N GLU A 160 16.40 -5.11 -23.12
CA GLU A 160 17.78 -5.58 -22.88
C GLU A 160 18.00 -7.06 -23.23
N GLY A 161 16.96 -7.90 -23.05
CA GLY A 161 17.01 -9.33 -23.34
C GLY A 161 17.10 -10.23 -22.10
N TRP A 162 17.23 -11.54 -22.34
CA TRP A 162 17.09 -12.58 -21.31
C TRP A 162 18.23 -12.62 -20.29
N ALA A 163 19.46 -12.27 -20.68
CA ALA A 163 20.60 -12.24 -19.75
C ALA A 163 20.38 -11.21 -18.63
N TRP A 164 19.89 -10.02 -18.99
CA TRP A 164 19.55 -8.98 -18.02
C TRP A 164 18.45 -9.43 -17.07
N PHE A 165 17.43 -10.17 -17.56
CA PHE A 165 16.34 -10.68 -16.73
C PHE A 165 16.84 -11.58 -15.60
N SER A 166 17.69 -12.57 -15.92
CA SER A 166 18.21 -13.52 -14.93
C SER A 166 19.08 -12.83 -13.88
N ASP A 167 19.89 -11.87 -14.31
CA ASP A 167 20.83 -11.16 -13.45
C ASP A 167 20.10 -10.19 -12.51
N ASN A 168 18.96 -9.64 -12.94
CA ASN A 168 18.19 -8.63 -12.21
C ASN A 168 16.91 -9.17 -11.55
N LEU A 169 16.72 -10.49 -11.46
CA LEU A 169 15.63 -11.11 -10.68
C LEU A 169 15.46 -10.56 -9.24
N PRO A 170 16.54 -10.21 -8.50
CA PRO A 170 16.41 -9.58 -7.20
C PRO A 170 15.59 -8.28 -7.23
N ILE A 171 15.70 -7.47 -8.30
CA ILE A 171 14.94 -6.22 -8.45
C ILE A 171 13.44 -6.49 -8.52
N ALA A 172 13.02 -7.48 -9.32
CA ALA A 172 11.61 -7.88 -9.40
C ALA A 172 11.08 -8.34 -8.04
N SER A 173 11.88 -9.12 -7.32
CA SER A 173 11.52 -9.58 -5.97
C SER A 173 11.41 -8.40 -4.97
N ALA A 174 12.29 -7.41 -5.07
CA ALA A 174 12.29 -6.21 -4.22
C ALA A 174 11.08 -5.31 -4.52
N ILE A 175 10.71 -5.13 -5.79
CA ILE A 175 9.49 -4.40 -6.19
C ILE A 175 8.25 -5.07 -5.58
N PHE A 176 8.14 -6.39 -5.74
CA PHE A 176 6.97 -7.14 -5.25
C PHE A 176 6.90 -7.16 -3.72
N LEU A 177 7.95 -7.63 -3.05
CA LEU A 177 7.97 -7.77 -1.59
C LEU A 177 7.96 -6.41 -0.89
N GLY A 178 8.72 -5.42 -1.38
CA GLY A 178 8.75 -4.07 -0.81
C GLY A 178 7.40 -3.39 -0.87
N SER A 179 6.71 -3.49 -2.01
CA SER A 179 5.34 -2.99 -2.15
C SER A 179 4.36 -3.76 -1.28
N LEU A 180 4.43 -5.09 -1.24
CA LEU A 180 3.50 -5.91 -0.47
C LEU A 180 3.60 -5.61 1.03
N VAL A 181 4.82 -5.50 1.56
CA VAL A 181 5.07 -5.10 2.96
C VAL A 181 4.48 -3.73 3.24
N TRP A 182 4.73 -2.74 2.38
CA TRP A 182 4.16 -1.40 2.53
C TRP A 182 2.63 -1.40 2.52
N ILE A 183 2.01 -2.11 1.58
CA ILE A 183 0.56 -2.21 1.46
C ILE A 183 -0.06 -2.83 2.70
N LEU A 184 0.53 -3.92 3.22
CA LEU A 184 0.05 -4.56 4.44
C LEU A 184 0.10 -3.58 5.62
N LEU A 185 1.19 -2.83 5.77
CA LEU A 185 1.33 -1.83 6.82
C LEU A 185 0.29 -0.72 6.70
N LEU A 186 0.04 -0.21 5.50
CA LEU A 186 -1.03 0.78 5.28
C LEU A 186 -2.42 0.20 5.58
N ALA A 187 -2.68 -1.04 5.17
CA ALA A 187 -3.95 -1.70 5.47
C ALA A 187 -4.15 -1.85 7.00
N PHE A 188 -3.11 -2.22 7.74
CA PHE A 188 -3.16 -2.26 9.20
C PHE A 188 -3.35 -0.87 9.82
N ALA A 189 -2.56 0.11 9.37
CA ALA A 189 -2.61 1.48 9.88
C ALA A 189 -4.00 2.11 9.70
N THR A 190 -4.63 1.91 8.55
CA THR A 190 -5.98 2.44 8.29
C THR A 190 -7.01 1.89 9.27
N ILE A 191 -7.01 0.58 9.55
CA ILE A 191 -7.95 -0.06 10.48
C ILE A 191 -7.72 0.40 11.91
N VAL A 192 -6.46 0.50 12.33
CA VAL A 192 -6.11 0.99 13.68
C VAL A 192 -6.58 2.42 13.86
N ASN A 193 -6.36 3.27 12.87
CA ASN A 193 -6.79 4.67 12.91
C ASN A 193 -8.32 4.79 13.06
N GLN A 194 -9.08 3.89 12.42
CA GLN A 194 -10.54 3.85 12.58
C GLN A 194 -10.98 3.44 13.99
N MET A 195 -10.19 2.64 14.68
CA MET A 195 -10.57 2.07 15.96
C MET A 195 -10.19 2.96 17.16
N ILE A 196 -9.26 3.89 16.96
CA ILE A 196 -8.79 4.83 17.99
C ILE A 196 -9.48 6.20 17.84
N GLU A 197 -10.37 6.39 16.85
CA GLU A 197 -11.12 7.64 16.60
C GLU A 197 -10.24 8.91 16.60
N THR A 198 -8.94 8.76 16.28
CA THR A 198 -7.96 9.85 16.40
C THR A 198 -7.50 10.28 15.02
N HIS A 199 -7.77 11.54 14.66
CA HIS A 199 -7.34 12.11 13.37
C HIS A 199 -5.82 12.40 13.27
N TRP A 200 -5.03 12.05 14.30
CA TRP A 200 -3.63 12.46 14.46
C TRP A 200 -2.60 11.35 14.13
N GLY A 201 -3.04 10.12 13.85
CA GLY A 201 -2.17 8.94 13.74
C GLY A 201 -1.23 8.87 12.53
N ASN A 202 -1.14 9.92 11.71
CA ASN A 202 -0.44 9.92 10.43
C ASN A 202 0.93 10.62 10.42
N LEU A 203 1.44 11.03 11.58
CA LEU A 203 2.65 11.87 11.70
C LEU A 203 3.82 11.19 12.41
N ILE A 204 3.68 9.94 12.86
CA ILE A 204 4.70 9.26 13.66
C ILE A 204 5.41 8.22 12.79
N SER A 205 6.44 8.69 12.08
CA SER A 205 7.63 7.94 11.60
C SER A 205 7.47 6.62 10.81
N LEU A 206 6.29 6.25 10.32
CA LEU A 206 6.14 5.07 9.44
C LEU A 206 6.94 5.24 8.13
N ASN A 207 6.86 6.40 7.49
CA ASN A 207 7.58 6.68 6.24
C ASN A 207 9.10 6.48 6.39
N ALA A 208 9.69 6.94 7.51
CA ALA A 208 11.13 6.80 7.77
C ALA A 208 11.54 5.34 8.05
N LEU A 209 10.77 4.60 8.86
CA LEU A 209 11.06 3.18 9.13
C LEU A 209 11.01 2.34 7.84
N ILE A 210 10.08 2.64 6.94
CA ILE A 210 9.94 1.93 5.67
C ILE A 210 11.00 2.33 4.66
N GLN A 211 11.38 3.61 4.56
CA GLN A 211 12.49 3.99 3.68
C GLN A 211 13.78 3.22 4.02
N ASN A 212 14.02 2.96 5.31
CA ASN A 212 15.18 2.15 5.74
C ASN A 212 15.04 0.68 5.32
N VAL A 213 13.85 0.07 5.53
CA VAL A 213 13.59 -1.32 5.13
C VAL A 213 13.70 -1.48 3.60
N TRP A 214 13.22 -0.50 2.85
CA TRP A 214 13.31 -0.46 1.41
C TRP A 214 14.74 -0.29 0.94
N ALA A 215 15.50 0.65 1.51
CA ALA A 215 16.91 0.80 1.20
C ALA A 215 17.67 -0.51 1.51
N GLY A 216 17.28 -1.25 2.56
CA GLY A 216 17.80 -2.59 2.83
C GLY A 216 17.46 -3.63 1.76
N LEU A 217 16.20 -3.67 1.32
CA LEU A 217 15.70 -4.59 0.26
C LEU A 217 16.34 -4.32 -1.10
N PHE A 218 16.59 -3.06 -1.45
CA PHE A 218 17.24 -2.65 -2.70
C PHE A 218 18.77 -2.61 -2.60
N GLY A 219 19.36 -2.94 -1.44
CA GLY A 219 20.81 -2.93 -1.21
C GLY A 219 21.44 -1.52 -1.15
N THR A 220 20.62 -0.48 -1.07
CA THR A 220 21.02 0.95 -1.03
C THR A 220 21.04 1.53 0.38
N PHE A 221 21.00 0.68 1.41
CA PHE A 221 20.99 1.12 2.81
C PHE A 221 22.31 1.76 3.22
N VAL A 222 22.28 3.06 3.49
CA VAL A 222 23.41 3.83 4.03
C VAL A 222 23.03 4.39 5.39
N ARG A 223 23.78 4.02 6.43
CA ARG A 223 23.48 4.31 7.85
C ARG A 223 23.57 5.80 8.23
N GLN A 224 24.06 6.65 7.33
CA GLN A 224 24.31 8.09 7.55
C GLN A 224 23.67 8.90 6.42
N VAL A 225 22.61 9.66 6.74
CA VAL A 225 21.83 10.42 5.74
C VAL A 225 22.10 11.93 5.79
N GLY A 226 22.77 12.43 6.83
CA GLY A 226 23.25 13.81 6.83
C GLY A 226 23.76 14.31 8.19
N GLN A 227 24.68 15.26 8.13
CA GLN A 227 25.08 16.10 9.27
C GLN A 227 24.23 17.37 9.25
N VAL A 228 23.49 17.62 10.32
CA VAL A 228 22.90 18.95 10.56
C VAL A 228 23.92 19.76 11.34
N THR A 229 24.59 20.69 10.65
CA THR A 229 25.46 21.69 11.26
C THR A 229 24.65 22.93 11.58
N GLU A 230 24.28 23.10 12.85
CA GLU A 230 23.62 24.32 13.31
C GLU A 230 24.69 25.42 13.49
N MET A 231 24.74 26.36 12.53
CA MET A 231 25.63 27.53 12.58
C MET A 231 24.96 28.70 13.29
N ARG A 232 25.56 29.18 14.39
CA ARG A 232 25.16 30.43 15.05
C ARG A 232 26.36 31.36 15.13
N ARG A 233 26.29 32.53 14.47
CA ARG A 233 27.39 33.53 14.36
C ARG A 233 28.73 32.93 13.87
N GLY A 234 28.69 32.08 12.84
CA GLY A 234 29.92 31.55 12.21
C GLY A 234 30.68 30.49 13.03
N VAL A 235 30.12 30.01 14.15
CA VAL A 235 30.67 28.88 14.92
C VAL A 235 29.68 27.73 14.87
N VAL A 236 30.18 26.51 14.61
CA VAL A 236 29.40 25.27 14.62
C VAL A 236 29.10 24.91 16.08
N VAL A 237 27.83 24.95 16.48
CA VAL A 237 27.44 24.78 17.90
C VAL A 237 27.06 23.32 18.22
N ARG A 238 26.52 22.56 17.26
CA ARG A 238 26.20 21.14 17.41
C ARG A 238 26.32 20.40 16.08
N GLU A 239 27.00 19.25 16.10
CA GLU A 239 26.91 18.22 15.07
C GLU A 239 25.91 17.16 15.53
N ALA A 240 24.71 17.14 14.95
CA ALA A 240 23.77 16.05 15.16
C ALA A 240 23.96 15.02 14.05
N LEU A 241 24.58 13.88 14.39
CA LEU A 241 24.62 12.69 13.54
C LEU A 241 23.24 12.02 13.56
N LEU A 242 22.43 12.28 12.53
CA LEU A 242 21.17 11.58 12.31
C LEU A 242 21.50 10.16 11.83
N THR A 243 21.48 9.20 12.74
CA THR A 243 21.70 7.78 12.44
C THR A 243 20.37 7.09 12.22
N GLU A 244 20.22 6.42 11.08
CA GLU A 244 19.05 5.59 10.82
C GLU A 244 19.08 4.31 11.70
N PRO A 245 17.94 3.85 12.22
CA PRO A 245 17.87 2.60 12.97
C PRO A 245 18.32 1.41 12.10
N PRO A 246 19.02 0.43 12.68
CA PRO A 246 19.53 -0.72 11.93
C PRO A 246 18.38 -1.55 11.35
N LEU A 247 18.60 -2.14 10.17
CA LEU A 247 17.57 -2.85 9.38
C LEU A 247 16.77 -3.88 10.20
N TRP A 248 17.45 -4.68 11.02
CA TRP A 248 16.81 -5.69 11.87
C TRP A 248 15.86 -5.06 12.91
N ALA A 249 16.20 -3.90 13.45
CA ALA A 249 15.36 -3.18 14.40
C ALA A 249 14.13 -2.58 13.72
N SER A 250 14.26 -2.12 12.47
CA SER A 250 13.11 -1.68 11.66
C SER A 250 12.16 -2.84 11.37
N TRP A 251 12.67 -4.01 10.95
CA TRP A 251 11.84 -5.22 10.76
C TRP A 251 11.16 -5.68 12.04
N PHE A 252 11.89 -5.67 13.16
CA PHE A 252 11.34 -6.05 14.46
C PHE A 252 10.24 -5.09 14.94
N MET A 253 10.43 -3.77 14.77
CA MET A 253 9.40 -2.78 15.09
C MET A 253 8.16 -2.93 14.22
N LEU A 254 8.30 -3.20 12.92
CA LEU A 254 7.16 -3.47 12.05
C LEU A 254 6.36 -4.69 12.51
N PHE A 255 7.06 -5.78 12.88
CA PHE A 255 6.41 -6.97 13.44
C PHE A 255 5.68 -6.66 14.74
N LEU A 256 6.31 -5.93 15.67
CA LEU A 256 5.68 -5.53 16.93
C LEU A 256 4.46 -4.64 16.72
N ILE A 257 4.51 -3.69 15.80
CA ILE A 257 3.37 -2.85 15.44
C ILE A 257 2.23 -3.73 14.92
N CYS A 258 2.49 -4.61 13.94
CA CYS A 258 1.47 -5.54 13.43
C CYS A 258 0.86 -6.42 14.53
N ALA A 259 1.69 -6.99 15.42
CA ALA A 259 1.24 -7.83 16.53
C ALA A 259 0.37 -7.04 17.54
N PHE A 260 0.80 -5.82 17.90
CA PHE A 260 0.04 -4.94 18.77
C PHE A 260 -1.30 -4.53 18.16
N CYS A 261 -1.34 -4.24 16.86
CA CYS A 261 -2.55 -3.93 16.13
C CYS A 261 -3.54 -5.11 16.10
N LEU A 262 -3.06 -6.34 15.86
CA LEU A 262 -3.87 -7.56 15.92
C LEU A 262 -4.43 -7.81 17.32
N TRP A 263 -3.61 -7.58 18.35
CA TRP A 263 -4.05 -7.70 19.74
C TRP A 263 -5.14 -6.69 20.09
N LEU A 264 -4.97 -5.42 19.70
CA LEU A 264 -5.99 -4.38 19.89
C LEU A 264 -7.31 -4.78 19.21
N LEU A 265 -7.24 -5.20 17.94
CA LEU A 265 -8.38 -5.64 17.14
C LEU A 265 -9.18 -6.75 17.83
N SER A 266 -8.49 -7.75 18.39
CA SER A 266 -9.13 -8.85 19.13
C SER A 266 -9.96 -8.37 20.33
N ARG A 267 -9.56 -7.26 20.98
CA ARG A 267 -10.21 -6.76 22.20
C ARG A 267 -11.44 -5.93 21.96
N LYS A 268 -11.50 -5.13 20.88
CA LYS A 268 -12.66 -4.23 20.65
C LYS A 268 -13.72 -4.77 19.71
N VAL A 269 -13.43 -5.78 18.88
CA VAL A 269 -14.49 -6.44 18.11
C VAL A 269 -15.24 -7.39 19.05
N LYS A 270 -16.22 -6.86 19.80
CA LYS A 270 -17.16 -7.66 20.61
C LYS A 270 -18.49 -7.74 19.86
N ALA A 271 -19.02 -8.97 19.73
CA ALA A 271 -20.41 -9.13 19.32
C ALA A 271 -21.28 -8.63 20.48
N TYR A 272 -22.15 -7.65 20.21
CA TYR A 272 -23.18 -7.28 21.15
C TYR A 272 -24.20 -8.43 21.20
N GLU A 273 -24.23 -9.19 22.29
CA GLU A 273 -25.38 -10.00 22.61
C GLU A 273 -26.49 -9.04 23.07
N VAL A 274 -27.51 -8.88 22.23
CA VAL A 274 -28.76 -8.27 22.66
C VAL A 274 -29.44 -9.31 23.55
N VAL A 275 -29.22 -9.19 24.86
CA VAL A 275 -29.98 -9.94 25.86
C VAL A 275 -31.44 -9.54 25.68
N LYS A 276 -32.30 -10.56 25.46
CA LYS A 276 -33.76 -10.42 25.35
C LYS A 276 -34.38 -9.90 26.64
#